data_AF-D8J4V4-F1
#
_entry.id   AF-D8J4V4-F1
#
_cell.length_a   1.000
_cell.length_b   1.000
_cell.length_c   1.000
_cell.angle_alpha   90.00
_cell.angle_beta   90.00
_cell.angle_gamma   90.00
#
_symmetry.space_group_name_H-M   'P 1'
#
loop_
_entity.id
_entity.type
_entity.pdbx_description
1 polymer ?
#
loop_
_entity_poly.entity_id
_entity_poly.type
_entity_poly.pdbx_seq_one_letter_code
_entity_poly.pdbx_strand_id
1 'polypeptide(L)'
;MTVQFVPLFGPIPGGIELAVIVLIAILLFGANKIPKLARSTGQAMGEFQKGREEIDQELQEMRDGATRSPSDTTDEPEPEIGTDDSTANTETSATETRSETDADLETEENR
;
A
#
# COMPACT_ATOMS: atom_id res chain seq x y z
N MET A 1 30.19 -17.17 30.59
CA MET A 1 30.30 -16.67 29.21
C MET A 1 29.00 -15.99 28.86
N THR A 2 28.96 -14.66 28.94
CA THR A 2 27.83 -13.87 28.44
C THR A 2 28.00 -13.75 26.94
N VAL A 3 27.09 -14.35 26.18
CA VAL A 3 27.08 -14.23 24.73
C VAL A 3 26.45 -12.87 24.40
N GLN A 4 27.30 -11.88 24.13
CA GLN A 4 26.86 -10.56 23.65
C GLN A 4 26.36 -10.74 22.21
N PHE A 5 25.04 -10.80 22.05
CA PHE A 5 24.37 -10.83 20.76
C PHE A 5 24.42 -9.42 20.18
N VAL A 6 25.44 -9.12 19.38
CA VAL A 6 25.47 -7.88 18.59
C VAL A 6 24.39 -8.03 17.52
N PRO A 7 23.36 -7.15 17.48
CA PRO A 7 22.41 -7.17 16.39
C PRO A 7 23.17 -6.91 15.08
N LEU A 8 23.25 -7.95 14.24
CA LEU A 8 23.85 -7.90 12.91
C LEU A 8 22.98 -7.10 11.91
N PHE A 9 21.76 -6.75 12.31
CA PHE A 9 20.99 -5.69 11.69
C PHE A 9 21.51 -4.37 12.29
N GLY A 10 22.40 -3.71 11.55
CA GLY A 10 22.87 -2.36 11.88
C GLY A 10 21.70 -1.40 12.14
N PRO A 11 21.95 -0.18 12.65
CA PRO A 11 20.89 0.75 13.01
C PRO A 11 20.01 0.99 11.78
N ILE A 12 18.84 0.35 11.74
CA ILE A 12 17.85 0.66 10.73
C ILE A 12 17.43 2.09 11.08
N PRO A 13 17.71 3.07 10.19
CA PRO A 13 17.32 4.44 10.45
C PRO A 13 15.82 4.45 10.79
N GLY A 14 15.47 5.07 11.92
CA GLY A 14 14.09 5.26 12.29
C GLY A 14 13.35 6.14 11.29
N GLY A 15 12.07 6.42 11.56
CA GLY A 15 11.23 7.21 10.65
C GLY A 15 11.81 8.58 10.33
N ILE A 16 12.47 9.24 11.30
CA ILE A 16 13.09 10.56 11.10
C ILE A 16 14.36 10.45 10.26
N GLU A 17 15.24 9.49 10.54
CA GLU A 17 16.46 9.29 9.78
C GLU A 17 16.17 8.91 8.31
N LEU A 18 15.14 8.09 8.06
CA LEU A 18 14.67 7.82 6.70
C LEU A 18 14.12 9.08 6.02
N ALA A 19 13.36 9.91 6.72
CA ALA A 19 12.87 11.17 6.16
C ALA A 19 14.02 12.10 5.75
N VAL A 20 15.10 12.17 6.54
CA VAL A 20 16.31 12.95 6.20
C VAL A 20 17.01 12.39 4.96
N ILE A 21 17.15 11.06 4.86
CA ILE A 21 17.74 10.41 3.68
C ILE A 21 16.91 10.70 2.41
N VAL A 22 15.58 10.58 2.51
CA VAL A 22 14.66 10.90 1.41
C VAL A 22 14.75 12.37 1.02
N LEU A 23 14.86 13.27 1.99
CA LEU A 23 15.03 14.71 1.73
C LEU A 23 16.33 14.97 0.95
N ILE A 24 17.45 14.39 1.36
CA ILE A 24 18.74 14.52 0.65
C ILE A 24 18.63 13.93 -0.76
N ALA A 25 18.01 12.76 -0.92
CA ALA A 25 17.80 12.16 -2.23
C ALA A 25 16.96 13.05 -3.16
N ILE A 26 15.92 13.71 -2.63
CA ILE A 26 15.11 14.69 -3.35
C ILE A 26 15.93 15.92 -3.74
N LEU A 27 16.87 16.38 -2.92
CA LEU A 27 17.74 17.51 -3.28
C LEU A 27 18.72 17.14 -4.41
N LEU A 28 19.26 15.91 -4.40
CA LEU A 28 20.20 15.45 -5.42
C LEU A 28 19.53 15.13 -6.75
N PHE A 29 18.41 14.41 -6.71
CA PHE A 29 17.73 13.91 -7.91
C PHE A 29 16.52 14.76 -8.33
N GLY A 30 15.96 15.55 -7.41
CA GLY A 30 14.73 16.33 -7.60
C GLY A 30 13.46 15.56 -7.24
N ALA A 31 12.47 16.27 -6.67
CA ALA A 31 11.20 15.70 -6.22
C ALA A 31 10.41 14.94 -7.31
N ASN A 32 10.62 15.32 -8.58
CA ASN A 32 9.93 14.73 -9.72
C ASN A 32 10.63 13.49 -10.31
N LYS A 33 11.88 13.18 -9.94
CA LYS A 33 12.62 12.08 -10.60
C LYS A 33 12.32 10.72 -10.01
N ILE A 34 12.35 10.59 -8.68
CA ILE A 34 12.02 9.31 -8.00
C ILE A 34 10.60 8.83 -8.40
N PRO A 35 9.53 9.66 -8.35
CA PRO A 35 8.18 9.20 -8.72
C PRO A 35 8.05 8.86 -10.20
N LYS A 36 8.73 9.62 -11.07
CA LYS A 36 8.71 9.38 -12.51
C LYS A 36 9.40 8.05 -12.89
N LEU A 37 10.54 7.77 -12.26
CA LEU A 37 11.27 6.50 -12.39
C LEU A 37 10.44 5.33 -11.86
N ALA A 38 9.79 5.49 -10.70
CA ALA A 38 8.92 4.48 -10.13
C ALA A 38 7.74 4.17 -11.07
N ARG A 39 7.12 5.20 -11.69
CA ARG A 39 5.99 5.01 -12.60
C ARG A 39 6.39 4.29 -13.89
N SER A 40 7.49 4.68 -14.53
CA SER A 40 7.95 4.01 -15.76
C SER A 40 8.44 2.59 -15.49
N THR A 41 9.19 2.38 -14.40
CA THR A 41 9.67 1.06 -13.99
C THR A 41 8.50 0.17 -13.57
N GLY A 42 7.51 0.70 -12.87
CA GLY A 42 6.30 -0.02 -12.47
C GLY A 42 5.46 -0.45 -13.67
N GLN A 43 5.31 0.41 -14.68
CA GLN A 43 4.63 0.04 -15.91
C GLN A 43 5.38 -1.08 -16.66
N ALA A 44 6.70 -0.93 -16.84
CA ALA A 44 7.52 -1.94 -17.48
C ALA A 44 7.48 -3.28 -16.73
N MET A 45 7.55 -3.25 -15.40
CA MET A 45 7.48 -4.46 -14.57
C MET A 45 6.09 -5.10 -14.61
N GLY A 46 5.02 -4.30 -14.69
CA GLY A 46 3.64 -4.79 -14.83
C GLY A 46 3.41 -5.50 -16.17
N GLU A 47 3.84 -4.90 -17.27
CA GLU A 47 3.78 -5.52 -18.61
C GLU A 47 4.65 -6.78 -18.68
N PHE A 48 5.84 -6.75 -18.06
CA PHE A 48 6.70 -7.92 -17.97
C PHE A 48 6.07 -9.06 -17.17
N GLN A 49 5.43 -8.77 -16.04
CA GLN A 49 4.77 -9.79 -15.22
C GLN A 49 3.59 -10.43 -15.96
N LYS A 50 2.80 -9.63 -16.69
CA LYS A 50 1.72 -10.13 -17.54
C LYS A 50 2.23 -11.02 -18.66
N GLY A 51 3.28 -10.60 -19.37
CA GLY A 51 3.89 -11.42 -20.42
C GLY A 51 4.46 -12.74 -19.87
N ARG A 52 5.04 -12.73 -18.66
CA ARG A 52 5.49 -13.96 -18.00
C ARG A 52 4.35 -14.91 -17.69
N GLU A 53 3.23 -14.39 -17.20
CA GLU A 53 2.05 -15.20 -16.88
C GLU A 53 1.43 -15.82 -18.14
N GLU A 54 1.34 -15.07 -19.25
CA GLU A 54 0.90 -15.60 -20.55
C GLU A 54 1.82 -16.72 -21.05
N ILE A 55 3.14 -16.55 -20.94
CA ILE A 55 4.13 -17.58 -21.30
C ILE A 55 3.99 -18.81 -20.42
N ASP A 56 3.85 -18.64 -19.10
CA ASP A 56 3.70 -19.76 -18.16
C ASP A 56 2.41 -20.56 -18.45
N GLN A 57 1.32 -19.88 -18.82
CA GLN A 57 0.04 -20.48 -19.21
C GLN A 57 0.16 -21.24 -20.54
N GLU A 58 0.79 -20.65 -21.55
CA GLU A 58 1.06 -21.30 -22.84
C GLU A 58 1.94 -22.55 -22.66
N LEU A 59 2.98 -22.47 -21.83
CA LEU A 59 3.85 -23.60 -21.50
C LEU A 59 3.10 -24.72 -20.76
N GLN A 60 2.15 -24.37 -19.89
CA GLN A 60 1.31 -25.33 -19.19
C GLN A 60 0.33 -26.03 -20.15
N GLU A 61 -0.34 -25.28 -21.02
CA GLU A 61 -1.21 -25.83 -22.06
C GLU A 61 -0.45 -26.74 -23.04
N MET A 62 0.79 -26.41 -23.40
CA MET A 62 1.66 -27.28 -24.20
C MET A 62 2.02 -28.57 -23.46
N ARG A 63 2.23 -28.50 -22.13
CA ARG A 63 2.58 -29.66 -21.31
C ARG A 63 1.38 -30.58 -21.08
N ASP A 64 0.20 -30.01 -20.87
CA ASP A 64 -1.06 -30.74 -20.68
C ASP A 64 -1.61 -31.28 -22.02
N GLY A 65 -1.37 -30.58 -23.13
CA GLY A 65 -1.66 -31.05 -24.48
C GLY A 65 -0.84 -32.27 -24.92
N ALA A 66 0.33 -32.49 -24.33
CA ALA A 66 1.16 -33.67 -24.57
C ALA A 66 0.78 -34.88 -23.69
N THR A 67 -0.02 -34.70 -22.63
CA THR A 67 -0.41 -35.76 -21.68
C THR A 67 -1.91 -35.71 -21.39
N ARG A 68 -2.76 -36.11 -22.36
CA ARG A 68 -4.13 -36.53 -22.03
C ARG A 68 -4.14 -37.98 -21.54
N SER A 69 -4.08 -38.16 -20.22
CA SER A 69 -4.70 -39.30 -19.54
C SER A 69 -5.77 -38.74 -18.61
N PRO A 70 -7.08 -39.02 -18.82
CA PRO A 70 -8.14 -38.45 -18.02
C PRO A 70 -8.34 -39.32 -16.77
N SER A 71 -7.70 -38.97 -15.67
CA SER A 71 -8.14 -39.37 -14.33
C SER A 71 -7.57 -38.39 -13.34
N ASP A 72 -8.39 -37.43 -12.91
CA ASP A 72 -8.79 -37.36 -11.50
C ASP A 72 -9.95 -36.37 -11.37
N THR A 73 -11.16 -36.95 -11.35
CA THR A 73 -12.34 -36.33 -10.76
C THR A 73 -12.17 -36.37 -9.26
N THR A 74 -12.28 -35.22 -8.59
CA THR A 74 -12.94 -35.15 -7.28
C THR A 74 -13.67 -33.81 -7.20
N ASP A 75 -14.92 -33.86 -7.65
CA ASP A 75 -16.02 -33.11 -7.02
C ASP A 75 -16.04 -33.46 -5.52
N GLU A 76 -15.88 -32.47 -4.64
CA GLU A 76 -16.60 -32.49 -3.35
C GLU A 76 -16.96 -31.05 -2.95
N PRO A 77 -18.23 -30.77 -2.63
CA PRO A 77 -18.72 -29.43 -2.31
C PRO A 77 -18.54 -29.04 -0.83
N GLU A 78 -18.03 -27.82 -0.63
CA GLU A 78 -18.22 -26.83 0.47
C GLU A 78 -18.06 -27.23 1.96
N PRO A 79 -17.50 -26.29 2.76
CA PRO A 79 -18.40 -25.63 3.71
C PRO A 79 -18.38 -24.10 3.61
N GLU A 80 -19.57 -23.53 3.42
CA GLU A 80 -19.83 -22.11 3.65
C GLU A 80 -19.52 -21.73 5.10
N ILE A 81 -18.62 -20.77 5.32
CA ILE A 81 -18.56 -20.02 6.56
C ILE A 81 -19.13 -18.64 6.29
N GLY A 82 -20.42 -18.50 6.61
CA GLY A 82 -21.09 -17.23 6.70
C GLY A 82 -20.43 -16.33 7.76
N THR A 83 -20.16 -15.10 7.36
CA THR A 83 -20.23 -13.95 8.27
C THR A 83 -20.88 -12.82 7.48
N ASP A 84 -22.21 -12.88 7.49
CA ASP A 84 -23.06 -11.73 7.23
C ASP A 84 -22.91 -10.74 8.40
N ASP A 85 -23.08 -9.46 8.07
CA ASP A 85 -23.32 -8.33 8.96
C ASP A 85 -22.13 -7.63 9.65
N SER A 86 -21.65 -6.55 9.01
CA SER A 86 -22.13 -5.24 9.45
C SER A 86 -21.92 -4.18 8.37
N THR A 87 -23.04 -3.83 7.72
CA THR A 87 -23.20 -2.62 6.94
C THR A 87 -23.29 -1.43 7.90
N ALA A 88 -22.51 -0.37 7.68
CA ALA A 88 -22.92 0.96 8.11
C ALA A 88 -22.28 2.05 7.24
N ASN A 89 -23.11 2.55 6.33
CA ASN A 89 -22.94 3.82 5.64
C ASN A 89 -22.47 4.93 6.58
N THR A 90 -21.61 5.82 6.10
CA THR A 90 -21.61 7.21 6.55
C THR A 90 -21.30 8.09 5.36
N GLU A 91 -22.30 8.31 4.52
CA GLU A 91 -22.44 9.59 3.85
C GLU A 91 -23.06 10.58 4.83
N THR A 92 -22.49 11.79 4.81
CA THR A 92 -23.09 13.06 5.22
C THR A 92 -23.20 13.34 6.73
N SER A 93 -22.35 14.24 7.20
CA SER A 93 -22.83 15.39 7.94
C SER A 93 -21.92 16.58 7.64
N ALA A 94 -22.37 17.44 6.74
CA ALA A 94 -21.99 18.83 6.78
C ALA A 94 -22.50 19.40 8.11
N THR A 95 -21.63 19.99 8.92
CA THR A 95 -22.07 20.97 9.92
C THR A 95 -20.98 22.02 10.04
N GLU A 96 -21.38 23.23 9.68
CA GLU A 96 -20.71 24.50 9.91
C GLU A 96 -20.09 24.54 11.31
N THR A 97 -18.81 24.86 11.41
CA THR A 97 -18.29 25.51 12.62
C THR A 97 -17.86 26.90 12.21
N ARG A 98 -18.86 27.79 12.31
CA ARG A 98 -18.73 29.23 12.39
C ARG A 98 -17.84 29.49 13.61
N SER A 99 -16.60 29.90 13.37
CA SER A 99 -15.75 30.45 14.43
C SER A 99 -16.35 31.81 14.78
N GLU A 100 -17.21 31.82 15.78
CA GLU A 100 -17.61 33.02 16.50
C GLU A 100 -16.34 33.56 17.19
N THR A 101 -15.75 34.59 16.60
CA THR A 101 -14.81 35.46 17.30
C THR A 101 -15.62 36.29 18.27
N ASP A 102 -15.52 35.91 19.54
CA ASP A 102 -15.92 36.65 20.72
C ASP A 102 -15.33 38.07 20.63
N ALA A 103 -16.19 39.03 20.31
CA ALA A 103 -15.86 40.45 20.23
C ALA A 103 -16.99 41.23 20.89
N ASP A 104 -17.08 41.13 22.23
CA ASP A 104 -17.67 42.17 23.08
C ASP A 104 -17.28 41.91 24.54
N LEU A 105 -16.16 42.50 24.97
CA LEU A 105 -16.01 42.96 26.34
C LEU A 105 -15.92 44.48 26.27
N GLU A 106 -17.09 45.10 26.46
CA GLU A 106 -17.22 46.50 26.83
C GLU A 106 -16.31 46.77 28.05
N THR A 107 -15.37 47.69 27.88
CA THR A 107 -14.73 48.39 28.99
C THR A 107 -15.11 49.85 28.83
N GLU A 108 -16.09 50.26 29.63
CA GLU A 108 -16.30 51.67 29.99
C GLU A 108 -15.03 52.27 30.60
N GLU A 109 -14.98 53.60 30.58
CA GLU A 109 -14.09 54.47 31.35
C GLU A 109 -12.78 54.88 30.66
N ASN A 110 -12.82 56.02 29.95
CA ASN A 110 -11.92 57.19 30.15
C ASN A 110 -11.90 58.17 28.95
N ARG A 111 -12.88 59.08 28.84
CA ARG A 111 -12.71 60.55 28.67
C ARG A 111 -14.01 61.29 28.39
#